data_AF-A0A4U2YC25-F1
#
_entry.id   AF-A0A4U2YC25-F1
#
_cell.length_a   1.000
_cell.length_b   1.000
_cell.length_c   1.000
_cell.angle_alpha   90.00
_cell.angle_beta   90.00
_cell.angle_gamma   90.00
#
_symmetry.space_group_name_H-M   'P 1'
#
loop_
_entity.id
_entity.type
_entity.pdbx_description
1 polymer ?
#
loop_
_entity_poly.entity_id
_entity_poly.type
_entity_poly.pdbx_seq_one_letter_code
_entity_poly.pdbx_strand_id
1 'polypeptide(L)'
;MSLDGLKFLVDPGHGGSDVGAIGTLNGEDVYEKDLALLFAQAVAETLEDFGATVYLTRHDDSKVSIDDRWKPFSRQRLCANHSARSGQFPWHTRQGRT
;
A
#
# COMPACT_ATOMS: atom_id res chain seq x y z
N MET A 1 21.85 1.36 -10.40
CA MET A 1 20.87 0.67 -11.28
C MET A 1 19.64 1.56 -11.34
N SER A 2 19.01 1.71 -12.50
CA SER A 2 17.78 2.48 -12.64
C SER A 2 16.56 1.58 -12.41
N LEU A 3 15.50 2.14 -11.81
CA LEU A 3 14.18 1.55 -11.61
C LEU A 3 13.12 2.16 -12.56
N ASP A 4 13.56 2.83 -13.62
CA ASP A 4 12.66 3.48 -14.59
C ASP A 4 11.58 2.53 -15.12
N GLY A 5 10.34 3.03 -15.13
CA GLY A 5 9.17 2.28 -15.61
C GLY A 5 8.61 1.25 -14.63
N LEU A 6 9.27 1.01 -13.49
CA LEU A 6 8.72 0.21 -12.40
C LEU A 6 7.79 1.06 -11.52
N LYS A 7 6.76 0.40 -10.99
CA LYS A 7 5.74 1.01 -10.14
C LYS A 7 5.67 0.28 -8.81
N PHE A 8 5.74 1.01 -7.71
CA PHE A 8 5.65 0.47 -6.36
C PHE A 8 4.44 1.05 -5.63
N LEU A 9 3.77 0.21 -4.85
CA LEU A 9 2.81 0.64 -3.84
C LEU A 9 3.46 0.43 -2.49
N VAL A 10 3.58 1.50 -1.71
CA VAL A 10 4.05 1.46 -0.32
C VAL A 10 2.86 1.75 0.58
N ASP A 11 2.58 0.85 1.51
CA ASP A 11 1.41 0.95 2.39
C ASP A 11 1.84 1.21 3.83
N PRO A 12 1.88 2.47 4.30
CA PRO A 12 2.05 2.75 5.71
C PRO A 12 0.87 2.19 6.51
N GLY A 13 1.18 1.27 7.43
CA GLY A 13 0.21 0.65 8.35
C GLY A 13 -0.58 1.68 9.16
N HIS A 14 -1.78 1.29 9.61
CA HIS A 14 -2.60 2.09 10.54
C HIS A 14 -2.95 3.50 10.03
N GLY A 15 -3.19 4.45 10.95
CA GLY A 15 -3.47 5.85 10.66
C GLY A 15 -4.76 6.37 11.32
N GLY A 16 -4.78 7.66 11.63
CA GLY A 16 -5.86 8.33 12.33
C GLY A 16 -6.07 7.77 13.73
N SER A 17 -7.29 7.26 13.98
CA SER A 17 -7.67 6.68 15.27
C SER A 17 -7.09 5.27 15.51
N ASP A 18 -6.59 4.62 14.46
CA ASP A 18 -5.89 3.35 14.58
C ASP A 18 -4.41 3.67 14.77
N VAL A 19 -3.92 3.54 16.01
CA VAL A 19 -2.53 3.90 16.37
C VAL A 19 -1.55 2.75 16.15
N GLY A 20 -2.06 1.54 15.92
CA GLY A 20 -1.26 0.31 15.89
C GLY A 20 -0.65 -0.02 17.24
N ALA A 21 0.50 -0.69 17.23
CA ALA A 21 1.29 -0.94 18.43
C ALA A 21 1.79 0.37 19.06
N ILE A 22 1.89 0.37 20.39
CA ILE A 22 2.43 1.48 21.17
C ILE A 22 3.73 0.99 21.83
N GLY A 23 4.82 1.71 21.57
CA GLY A 23 6.09 1.54 22.26
C GLY A 23 6.42 2.74 23.13
N THR A 24 7.50 2.65 23.92
CA THR A 24 8.00 3.77 24.73
C THR A 24 9.46 4.03 24.41
N LEU A 25 9.81 5.28 24.11
CA LEU A 25 11.18 5.72 23.85
C LEU A 25 11.46 6.97 24.68
N ASN A 26 12.54 6.97 25.46
CA ASN A 26 12.92 8.10 26.33
C ASN A 26 11.82 8.58 27.29
N GLY A 27 10.88 7.70 27.64
CA GLY A 27 9.74 8.02 28.51
C GLY A 27 8.52 8.59 27.80
N GLU A 28 8.54 8.67 26.47
CA GLU A 28 7.41 9.11 25.64
C GLU A 28 6.82 7.95 24.83
N ASP A 29 5.51 7.96 24.61
CA ASP A 29 4.82 6.98 23.77
C ASP A 29 5.14 7.22 22.30
N VAL A 30 5.43 6.12 21.59
CA VAL A 30 5.69 6.11 20.15
C VAL A 30 4.67 5.19 19.49
N TYR A 31 3.95 5.71 18.50
CA TYR A 31 2.91 4.97 17.81
C TYR A 31 3.42 4.36 16.51
N GLU A 32 3.04 3.12 16.24
CA GLU A 32 3.37 2.41 15.01
C GLU A 32 2.93 3.19 13.78
N LYS A 33 1.75 3.83 13.80
CA LYS A 33 1.24 4.62 12.68
C LYS A 33 2.19 5.74 12.22
N ASP A 34 2.95 6.33 13.15
CA ASP A 34 3.81 7.48 12.88
C ASP A 34 5.15 6.98 12.31
N LEU A 35 5.71 5.94 12.92
CA LEU A 35 6.91 5.27 12.41
C LEU A 35 6.66 4.67 11.02
N ALA A 36 5.53 4.00 10.83
CA ALA A 36 5.18 3.40 9.54
C ALA A 36 5.06 4.46 8.44
N LEU A 37 4.46 5.63 8.72
CA LEU A 37 4.39 6.73 7.76
C LEU A 37 5.77 7.30 7.43
N LEU A 38 6.58 7.54 8.46
CA LEU A 38 7.94 8.06 8.31
C LEU A 38 8.80 7.14 7.44
N PHE A 39 8.81 5.84 7.75
CA PHE A 39 9.56 4.85 6.96
C PHE A 39 9.03 4.75 5.53
N ALA A 40 7.71 4.75 5.34
CA ALA A 40 7.10 4.67 4.01
C ALA A 40 7.49 5.86 3.13
N GLN A 41 7.52 7.07 3.69
CA GLN A 41 7.95 8.28 2.97
C GLN A 41 9.43 8.20 2.57
N ALA A 42 10.31 7.81 3.48
CA ALA A 42 11.74 7.67 3.20
C ALA A 42 12.02 6.60 2.12
N VAL A 43 11.29 5.48 2.17
CA VAL A 43 11.37 4.42 1.15
C VAL A 43 10.85 4.94 -0.20
N ALA A 44 9.75 5.69 -0.22
CA ALA A 44 9.20 6.26 -1.44
C ALA A 44 10.19 7.22 -2.10
N GLU A 45 10.74 8.17 -1.34
CA GLU A 45 11.76 9.12 -1.82
C GLU A 45 12.97 8.38 -2.39
N THR A 46 13.49 7.38 -1.67
CA THR A 46 14.63 6.59 -2.15
C THR A 46 14.31 5.87 -3.46
N LEU A 47 13.14 5.26 -3.60
CA LEU A 47 12.74 4.56 -4.82
C LEU A 47 12.55 5.52 -6.00
N GLU A 48 11.99 6.71 -5.75
CA GLU A 48 11.80 7.77 -6.74
C GLU A 48 13.15 8.33 -7.21
N ASP A 49 14.14 8.47 -6.32
CA ASP A 49 15.51 8.87 -6.66
C ASP A 49 16.19 7.88 -7.64
N PHE A 50 15.79 6.61 -7.60
CA PHE A 50 16.23 5.59 -8.54
C PHE A 50 15.38 5.53 -9.83
N GLY A 51 14.38 6.41 -10.01
CA GLY A 51 13.56 6.52 -11.22
C GLY A 51 12.24 5.74 -11.19
N ALA A 52 11.88 5.12 -10.06
CA ALA A 52 10.60 4.42 -9.94
C ALA A 52 9.43 5.40 -9.81
N THR A 53 8.22 4.96 -10.15
CA THR A 53 6.98 5.65 -9.74
C THR A 53 6.44 5.02 -8.46
N VAL A 54 6.30 5.80 -7.40
CA VAL A 54 5.81 5.29 -6.12
C VAL A 54 4.43 5.85 -5.79
N TYR A 55 3.60 5.02 -5.19
CA TYR A 55 2.30 5.39 -4.68
C TYR A 55 2.23 5.02 -3.21
N LEU A 56 1.73 5.93 -2.39
CA LEU A 56 1.42 5.66 -1.00
C LEU A 56 -0.08 5.49 -0.83
N THR A 57 -0.51 4.64 0.10
CA THR A 57 -1.94 4.46 0.44
C THR A 57 -2.49 5.63 1.24
N ARG A 58 -1.64 6.30 2.02
CA ARG A 58 -1.87 7.59 2.69
C ARG A 58 -0.58 8.40 2.74
N HIS A 59 -0.71 9.73 2.77
CA HIS A 59 0.41 10.67 2.87
C HIS A 59 0.45 11.42 4.21
N ASP A 60 -0.58 11.25 5.03
CA ASP A 60 -0.78 11.91 6.31
C ASP A 60 -1.32 10.93 7.36
N ASP A 61 -1.63 11.42 8.55
CA ASP A 61 -2.25 10.64 9.64
C ASP A 61 -3.76 10.40 9.42
N SER A 62 -4.12 9.90 8.24
CA SER A 62 -5.48 9.46 7.93
C SER A 62 -5.63 7.96 8.04
N LYS A 63 -6.82 7.52 8.44
CA LYS A 63 -7.17 6.10 8.45
C LYS A 63 -7.54 5.64 7.05
N VAL A 64 -6.87 4.60 6.56
CA VAL A 64 -7.23 3.91 5.30
C VAL A 64 -7.82 2.55 5.63
N SER A 65 -9.02 2.27 5.11
CA SER A 65 -9.65 0.97 5.29
C SER A 65 -8.85 -0.13 4.58
N ILE A 66 -8.88 -1.36 5.12
CA ILE A 66 -8.15 -2.50 4.53
C ILE A 66 -8.53 -2.73 3.06
N ASP A 67 -9.81 -2.56 2.73
CA ASP A 67 -10.34 -2.74 1.38
C ASP A 67 -9.90 -1.63 0.41
N ASP A 68 -9.53 -0.46 0.93
CA ASP A 68 -9.11 0.68 0.13
C ASP A 68 -7.60 0.71 -0.15
N ARG A 69 -6.77 0.03 0.67
CA ARG A 69 -5.30 0.08 0.59
C ARG A 69 -4.74 -0.30 -0.79
N TRP A 70 -5.35 -1.26 -1.49
CA TRP A 70 -4.84 -1.72 -2.80
C TRP A 70 -5.44 -0.97 -4.01
N LYS A 71 -6.51 -0.18 -3.80
CA LYS A 71 -7.25 0.49 -4.89
C LYS A 71 -6.43 1.51 -5.67
N PRO A 72 -5.56 2.34 -5.05
CA PRO A 72 -4.71 3.28 -5.78
C PRO A 72 -3.83 2.60 -6.84
N PHE A 73 -3.34 1.39 -6.56
CA PHE A 73 -2.44 0.66 -7.45
C PHE A 73 -3.20 -0.12 -8.55
N SER A 74 -4.32 -0.76 -8.22
CA SER A 74 -5.10 -1.52 -9.21
C SER A 74 -5.69 -0.64 -10.32
N ARG A 75 -5.98 0.63 -10.01
CA ARG A 75 -6.42 1.63 -11.01
C ARG A 75 -5.38 1.94 -12.08
N GLN A 76 -4.12 1.61 -11.87
CA GLN A 76 -3.03 1.90 -12.82
C GLN A 76 -2.81 0.81 -13.87
N ARG A 77 -3.53 -0.31 -13.75
CA ARG A 77 -3.54 -1.42 -14.72
C ARG A 77 -4.93 -1.78 -15.24
N LEU A 78 -5.96 -1.04 -14.87
CA LEU A 78 -7.28 -1.18 -15.49
C LEU A 78 -7.36 -0.25 -16.69
N CYS A 79 -6.88 -0.75 -17.83
CA CYS A 79 -7.31 -0.25 -19.13
C CYS A 79 -8.83 -0.21 -19.11
N ALA A 80 -9.42 0.99 -19.18
CA ALA A 80 -10.83 1.12 -19.46
C ALA A 80 -11.10 0.47 -20.83
N ASN A 81 -11.70 -0.72 -20.85
CA ASN A 81 -12.36 -1.20 -22.04
C ASN A 81 -13.54 -2.13 -21.72
N HIS A 82 -14.72 -1.59 -22.02
CA HIS A 82 -15.95 -2.25 -22.51
C HIS A 82 -16.74 -3.23 -21.63
N SER A 83 -18.01 -2.84 -21.45
CA SER A 83 -19.20 -3.66 -21.18
C SER A 83 -19.33 -4.25 -19.77
N ALA A 84 -20.16 -3.59 -18.97
CA ALA A 84 -20.89 -4.24 -17.89
C ALA A 84 -21.77 -5.36 -18.47
N ARG A 85 -21.29 -6.61 -18.45
CA ARG A 85 -22.14 -7.80 -18.45
C ARG A 85 -21.53 -8.87 -17.54
N SER A 86 -22.23 -9.11 -16.44
CA SER A 86 -22.33 -10.36 -15.66
C SER A 86 -21.28 -11.45 -15.92
N GLY A 87 -20.46 -11.78 -14.91
CA GLY A 87 -19.75 -13.06 -14.89
C GLY A 87 -18.56 -13.13 -13.92
N GLN A 88 -18.80 -13.70 -12.74
CA GLN A 88 -17.91 -14.50 -11.89
C GLN A 88 -16.38 -14.42 -12.12
N PHE A 89 -15.66 -13.93 -11.10
CA PHE A 89 -14.24 -14.24 -10.88
C PHE A 89 -14.13 -15.60 -10.18
N PRO A 90 -13.48 -16.64 -10.76
CA PRO A 90 -13.28 -17.91 -10.07
C PRO A 90 -11.89 -17.97 -9.46
N TRP A 91 -11.83 -18.03 -8.13
CA TRP A 91 -10.65 -18.53 -7.41
C TRP A 91 -10.68 -20.07 -7.50
N HIS A 92 -9.93 -20.66 -8.43
CA HIS A 92 -9.71 -22.11 -8.44
C HIS A 92 -8.42 -22.47 -7.73
N THR A 93 -8.53 -22.98 -6.50
CA THR A 93 -7.49 -23.78 -5.86
C THR A 93 -7.37 -25.12 -6.58
N ARG A 94 -6.21 -25.36 -7.20
CA ARG A 94 -5.76 -26.71 -7.56
C ARG A 94 -5.53 -27.47 -6.25
N GLN A 95 -6.34 -28.49 -5.99
CA GLN A 95 -5.93 -29.60 -5.13
C GLN A 95 -5.69 -30.84 -5.99
N GLY A 96 -4.57 -31.51 -5.67
CA GLY A 96 -3.95 -32.57 -6.44
C GLY A 96 -4.75 -33.85 -6.48
N ARG A 97 -4.46 -34.64 -7.51
CA ARG A 97 -4.98 -35.97 -7.75
C ARG A 97 -3.81 -36.95 -7.65
N THR A 98 -3.85 -37.83 -6.64
CA THR A 98 -3.51 -39.26 -6.70
C THR A 98 -4.32 -39.94 -5.63
#